data_AF-A0A972UWN7-F1
#
_entry.id   AF-A0A972UWN7-F1
#
_cell.length_a   1.000
_cell.length_b   1.000
_cell.length_c   1.000
_cell.angle_alpha   90.00
_cell.angle_beta   90.00
_cell.angle_gamma   90.00
#
_symmetry.space_group_name_H-M   'P 1'
#
loop_
_entity.id
_entity.type
_entity.pdbx_description
1 polymer ?
#
loop_
_entity_poly.entity_id
_entity_poly.type
_entity_poly.pdbx_seq_one_letter_code
_entity_poly.pdbx_strand_id
1 'polypeptide(L)'
;MKNKLLYKSIFSFYILIFLPGLLFAQSYSASESLSKSAAVPEGVDIVFTNKSADLIINTTNENVISIKTDIKVTGRSEEDVNLIIESIKNFEFEQHGNTFEIDTRFYKNMMSIGIRSTMTLLNGEKVRIKDFEVQHEL
;
A
#
# COMPACT_ATOMS: atom_id res chain seq x y z
N MET A 1 41.28 46.65 -36.86
CA MET A 1 41.21 45.62 -35.79
C MET A 1 40.06 45.96 -34.86
N LYS A 2 39.35 44.94 -34.35
CA LYS A 2 38.34 44.97 -33.26
C LYS A 2 36.91 45.37 -33.62
N ASN A 3 36.18 44.52 -34.34
CA ASN A 3 34.71 44.43 -34.29
C ASN A 3 34.24 42.96 -34.31
N LYS A 4 34.95 42.07 -33.60
CA LYS A 4 34.62 40.61 -33.56
C LYS A 4 34.57 40.04 -32.14
N LEU A 5 34.22 40.84 -31.13
CA LEU A 5 34.25 40.37 -29.73
C LEU A 5 32.91 40.46 -28.99
N LEU A 6 31.86 41.06 -29.56
CA LEU A 6 30.58 41.22 -28.83
C LEU A 6 29.56 40.10 -29.12
N TYR A 7 29.72 39.30 -30.18
CA TYR A 7 28.77 38.23 -30.49
C TYR A 7 29.02 36.90 -29.75
N LYS A 8 30.20 36.72 -29.14
CA LYS A 8 30.50 35.50 -28.37
C LYS A 8 30.06 35.57 -26.90
N SER A 9 29.70 36.75 -26.39
CA SER A 9 29.35 36.93 -24.98
C SER A 9 27.84 36.87 -24.69
N ILE A 10 26.98 36.80 -25.71
CA ILE A 10 25.52 36.72 -25.54
C ILE A 10 25.03 35.26 -25.48
N PHE A 11 25.83 34.31 -25.96
CA PHE A 11 25.45 32.89 -25.98
C PHE A 11 25.63 32.17 -24.64
N SER A 12 26.31 32.80 -23.67
CA SER A 12 26.64 32.16 -22.38
C SER A 12 25.64 32.44 -21.25
N PHE A 13 24.60 33.25 -21.49
CA PHE A 13 23.65 33.66 -20.44
C PHE A 13 22.26 33.02 -20.55
N TYR A 14 22.00 32.21 -21.59
CA TYR A 14 20.70 31.58 -21.82
C TYR A 14 20.60 30.09 -21.43
N ILE A 15 21.68 29.49 -20.93
CA ILE A 15 21.68 28.07 -20.51
C ILE A 15 21.26 27.87 -19.04
N LEU A 16 21.14 28.95 -18.23
CA LEU A 16 20.95 28.84 -16.77
C LEU A 16 19.54 29.21 -16.26
N ILE A 17 18.50 29.19 -17.10
CA ILE A 17 17.12 29.55 -16.66
C ILE A 17 16.10 28.42 -16.92
N PHE A 18 16.51 27.24 -17.40
CA PHE A 18 15.59 26.13 -17.70
C PHE A 18 15.87 24.83 -16.95
N LEU A 19 16.28 24.92 -15.68
CA LEU A 19 15.99 23.85 -14.72
C LEU A 19 15.08 24.38 -13.60
N PRO A 20 13.78 24.65 -13.86
CA PRO A 20 12.83 24.52 -12.76
C PRO A 20 12.83 23.04 -12.38
N GLY A 21 13.24 22.77 -11.14
CA GLY A 21 13.43 21.43 -10.61
C GLY A 21 12.29 20.49 -10.97
N LEU A 22 12.60 19.51 -11.82
CA LEU A 22 11.90 18.24 -11.88
C LEU A 22 12.23 17.48 -10.58
N LEU A 23 11.81 18.02 -9.44
CA LEU A 23 11.54 17.23 -8.26
C LEU A 23 10.28 16.43 -8.58
N PHE A 24 10.41 15.45 -9.48
CA PHE A 24 9.46 14.37 -9.53
C PHE A 24 9.43 13.82 -8.10
N ALA A 25 8.32 14.02 -7.40
CA ALA A 25 8.08 13.35 -6.14
C ALA A 25 8.15 11.85 -6.46
N GLN A 26 9.31 11.24 -6.18
CA GLN A 26 9.56 9.84 -6.48
C GLN A 26 8.56 9.04 -5.66
N SER A 27 7.54 8.51 -6.33
CA SER A 27 6.58 7.60 -5.73
C SER A 27 7.09 6.18 -5.94
N TYR A 28 7.01 5.38 -4.90
CA TYR A 28 7.35 3.97 -4.93
C TYR A 28 6.06 3.18 -4.97
N SER A 29 5.95 2.22 -5.88
CA SER A 29 4.79 1.36 -6.00
C SER A 29 5.23 -0.09 -5.95
N ALA A 30 4.54 -0.91 -5.18
CA ALA A 30 4.73 -2.34 -5.13
C ALA A 30 3.37 -3.04 -5.09
N SER A 31 3.34 -4.25 -5.64
CA SER A 31 2.17 -5.12 -5.63
C SER A 31 2.58 -6.50 -5.19
N GLU A 32 1.76 -7.13 -4.35
CA GLU A 32 2.00 -8.48 -3.87
C GLU A 32 0.66 -9.23 -3.74
N SER A 33 0.71 -10.55 -3.96
CA SER A 33 -0.41 -11.45 -3.72
C SER A 33 0.00 -12.50 -2.70
N LEU A 34 -0.86 -12.78 -1.73
CA LEU A 34 -0.67 -13.84 -0.74
C LEU A 34 -1.91 -14.72 -0.66
N SER A 35 -1.72 -15.97 -0.25
CA SER A 35 -2.81 -16.89 0.04
C SER A 35 -2.58 -17.55 1.39
N LYS A 36 -3.61 -17.58 2.24
CA LYS A 36 -3.62 -18.33 3.50
C LYS A 36 -4.82 -19.26 3.52
N SER A 37 -4.66 -20.44 4.10
CA SER A 37 -5.75 -21.39 4.26
C SER A 37 -5.65 -22.13 5.59
N ALA A 38 -6.80 -22.53 6.12
CA ALA A 38 -6.91 -23.39 7.29
C ALA A 38 -8.09 -24.33 7.15
N ALA A 39 -7.90 -25.57 7.61
CA ALA A 39 -9.00 -26.50 7.78
C ALA A 39 -9.86 -26.07 8.97
N VAL A 40 -11.18 -26.15 8.83
CA VAL A 40 -12.13 -25.80 9.88
C VAL A 40 -13.10 -26.95 10.16
N PRO A 41 -13.51 -27.15 11.42
CA PRO A 41 -14.60 -28.06 11.74
C PRO A 41 -15.91 -27.68 11.05
N GLU A 42 -16.81 -28.65 10.90
CA GLU A 42 -18.16 -28.40 10.40
C GLU A 42 -18.97 -27.58 11.41
N GLY A 43 -19.85 -26.70 10.90
CA GLY A 43 -20.76 -25.90 11.72
C GLY A 43 -20.13 -24.70 12.44
N VAL A 44 -18.93 -24.28 12.02
CA VAL A 44 -18.22 -23.13 12.57
C VAL A 44 -18.76 -21.81 12.01
N ASP A 45 -18.90 -20.82 12.88
CA ASP A 45 -19.26 -19.45 12.52
C ASP A 45 -18.01 -18.69 12.06
N ILE A 46 -18.06 -18.09 10.87
CA ILE A 46 -16.95 -17.31 10.32
C ILE A 46 -17.18 -15.82 10.63
N VAL A 47 -16.22 -15.20 11.33
CA VAL A 47 -16.23 -13.77 11.63
C VAL A 47 -15.10 -13.11 10.85
N PHE A 48 -15.47 -12.32 9.85
CA PHE A 48 -14.51 -11.57 9.05
C PHE A 48 -14.55 -10.09 9.42
N THR A 49 -13.41 -9.56 9.87
CA THR A 49 -13.24 -8.15 10.20
C THR A 49 -12.31 -7.49 9.20
N ASN A 50 -12.78 -6.41 8.58
CA ASN A 50 -12.01 -5.60 7.64
C ASN A 50 -12.29 -4.11 7.84
N LYS A 51 -11.39 -3.27 7.32
CA LYS A 51 -11.53 -1.81 7.37
C LYS A 51 -11.47 -1.13 6.00
N SER A 52 -10.62 -1.60 5.09
CA SER A 52 -10.43 -0.98 3.78
C SER A 52 -9.90 -1.99 2.78
N ALA A 53 -10.78 -2.88 2.36
CA ALA A 53 -10.56 -3.79 1.25
C ALA A 53 -11.89 -4.13 0.59
N ASP A 54 -11.82 -4.50 -0.68
CA ASP A 54 -12.91 -5.18 -1.35
C ASP A 54 -12.96 -6.65 -0.89
N LEU A 55 -14.16 -7.20 -0.74
CA LEU A 55 -14.36 -8.58 -0.32
C LEU A 55 -15.25 -9.33 -1.32
N ILE A 56 -14.73 -10.42 -1.85
CA ILE A 56 -15.47 -11.43 -2.60
C ILE A 56 -15.55 -12.67 -1.72
N ILE A 57 -16.75 -13.24 -1.60
CA ILE A 57 -16.98 -14.47 -0.84
C ILE A 57 -17.48 -15.54 -1.80
N ASN A 58 -16.76 -16.65 -1.86
CA ASN A 58 -17.12 -17.86 -2.58
C ASN A 58 -17.42 -18.98 -1.58
N THR A 59 -18.40 -19.82 -1.91
CA THR A 59 -18.73 -21.00 -1.11
C THR A 59 -18.27 -22.26 -1.83
N THR A 60 -17.55 -23.13 -1.12
CA THR A 60 -17.09 -24.42 -1.63
C THR A 60 -17.69 -25.57 -0.82
N ASN A 61 -17.52 -26.81 -1.29
CA ASN A 61 -17.93 -28.01 -0.56
C ASN A 61 -16.80 -28.55 0.34
N GLU A 62 -15.74 -27.79 0.55
CA GLU A 62 -14.57 -28.19 1.32
C GLU A 62 -14.64 -27.58 2.72
N ASN A 63 -14.22 -28.34 3.74
CA ASN A 63 -14.10 -27.85 5.11
C ASN A 63 -12.79 -27.07 5.30
N VAL A 64 -12.52 -26.14 4.38
CA VAL A 64 -11.31 -25.31 4.33
C VAL A 64 -11.74 -23.88 4.06
N ILE A 65 -11.22 -22.96 4.85
CA ILE A 65 -11.30 -21.53 4.57
C ILE A 65 -9.99 -21.11 3.94
N SER A 66 -10.04 -20.52 2.76
CA SER A 66 -8.89 -19.89 2.11
C SER A 66 -9.16 -18.42 1.92
N ILE A 67 -8.13 -17.59 2.03
CA ILE A 67 -8.19 -16.20 1.62
C ILE A 67 -7.04 -15.93 0.68
N LYS A 68 -7.36 -15.42 -0.50
CA LYS A 68 -6.40 -14.79 -1.40
C LYS A 68 -6.48 -13.29 -1.19
N THR A 69 -5.34 -12.63 -1.00
CA THR A 69 -5.27 -11.19 -0.84
C THR A 69 -4.33 -10.62 -1.90
N ASP A 70 -4.87 -9.70 -2.71
CA ASP A 70 -4.13 -8.92 -3.69
C ASP A 70 -3.91 -7.50 -3.14
N ILE A 71 -2.66 -7.06 -3.13
CA ILE A 71 -2.21 -5.81 -2.51
C ILE A 71 -1.54 -4.95 -3.57
N LYS A 72 -1.91 -3.68 -3.64
CA LYS A 72 -1.16 -2.64 -4.38
C LYS A 72 -0.96 -1.44 -3.47
N VAL A 73 0.27 -1.00 -3.29
CA VAL A 73 0.60 0.14 -2.43
C VAL A 73 1.46 1.11 -3.20
N THR A 74 1.12 2.40 -3.09
CA THR A 74 1.95 3.49 -3.59
C THR A 74 2.30 4.44 -2.46
N GLY A 75 3.60 4.57 -2.16
CA GLY A 75 4.15 5.40 -1.09
C GLY A 75 5.17 6.42 -1.59
N ARG A 76 5.78 7.14 -0.64
CA ARG A 76 6.84 8.14 -0.92
C ARG A 76 8.25 7.62 -0.67
N SER A 77 8.37 6.49 0.02
CA SER A 77 9.61 5.76 0.22
C SER A 77 9.33 4.28 0.06
N GLU A 78 10.36 3.52 -0.33
CA GLU A 78 10.29 2.06 -0.40
C GLU A 78 10.05 1.44 0.98
N GLU A 79 10.65 2.00 2.02
CA GLU A 79 10.46 1.59 3.41
C GLU A 79 8.98 1.69 3.85
N ASP A 80 8.33 2.83 3.60
CA ASP A 80 6.90 3.01 3.90
C ASP A 80 6.04 1.97 3.18
N VAL A 81 6.35 1.69 1.90
CA VAL A 81 5.61 0.71 1.09
C VAL A 81 5.76 -0.69 1.67
N ASN A 82 6.99 -1.08 2.02
CA ASN A 82 7.28 -2.41 2.57
C ASN A 82 6.62 -2.60 3.93
N LEU A 83 6.66 -1.61 4.83
CA LEU A 83 6.00 -1.68 6.14
C LEU A 83 4.48 -1.88 6.02
N ILE A 84 3.84 -1.24 5.03
CA ILE A 84 2.41 -1.39 4.77
C ILE A 84 2.12 -2.81 4.26
N ILE A 85 2.88 -3.30 3.29
CA ILE A 85 2.72 -4.65 2.74
C ILE A 85 2.93 -5.70 3.85
N GLU A 86 3.98 -5.58 4.65
CA GLU A 86 4.23 -6.47 5.79
C GLU A 86 3.09 -6.44 6.81
N SER A 87 2.57 -5.25 7.13
CA SER A 87 1.43 -5.12 8.03
C SER A 87 0.17 -5.80 7.49
N ILE A 88 -0.09 -5.73 6.18
CA ILE A 88 -1.21 -6.45 5.56
C ILE A 88 -0.96 -7.95 5.58
N LYS A 89 0.28 -8.42 5.39
CA LYS A 89 0.61 -9.86 5.39
C LYS A 89 0.47 -10.52 6.77
N ASN A 90 0.53 -9.73 7.84
CA ASN A 90 0.55 -10.22 9.22
C ASN A 90 -0.84 -10.50 9.82
N PHE A 91 -1.93 -10.49 9.05
CA PHE A 91 -3.22 -10.96 9.59
C PHE A 91 -3.14 -12.45 9.95
N GLU A 92 -3.88 -12.86 10.98
CA GLU A 92 -3.89 -14.23 11.44
C GLU A 92 -5.31 -14.80 11.41
N PHE A 93 -5.37 -16.13 11.42
CA PHE A 93 -6.61 -16.88 11.58
C PHE A 93 -6.65 -17.39 13.01
N GLU A 94 -7.71 -17.04 13.74
CA GLU A 94 -7.89 -17.45 15.12
C GLU A 94 -9.14 -18.29 15.27
N GLN A 95 -9.04 -19.42 15.97
CA GLN A 95 -10.19 -20.25 16.30
C GLN A 95 -10.51 -20.14 17.79
N HIS A 96 -11.72 -19.65 18.09
CA HIS A 96 -12.25 -19.49 19.44
C HIS A 96 -13.51 -20.34 19.58
N GLY A 97 -13.35 -21.59 20.03
CA GLY A 97 -14.47 -22.53 20.14
C GLY A 97 -15.12 -22.83 18.79
N ASN A 98 -16.38 -22.41 18.61
CA ASN A 98 -17.14 -22.57 17.36
C ASN A 98 -17.00 -21.38 16.41
N THR A 99 -16.16 -20.40 16.72
CA THR A 99 -15.95 -19.22 15.87
C THR A 99 -14.57 -19.25 15.26
N PHE A 100 -14.50 -18.97 13.96
CA PHE A 100 -13.27 -18.78 13.21
C PHE A 100 -13.17 -17.31 12.80
N GLU A 101 -12.21 -16.61 13.38
CA GLU A 101 -12.00 -15.18 13.20
C GLU A 101 -10.87 -14.91 12.20
N ILE A 102 -11.15 -13.98 11.29
CA ILE A 102 -10.22 -13.47 10.30
C ILE A 102 -10.20 -11.95 10.43
N ASP A 103 -9.13 -11.40 10.99
CA ASP A 103 -8.95 -9.96 11.14
C ASP A 103 -7.92 -9.42 10.13
N THR A 104 -8.39 -8.85 9.03
CA THR A 104 -7.55 -8.28 7.96
C THR A 104 -7.23 -6.80 8.17
N ARG A 105 -7.56 -6.23 9.32
CA ARG A 105 -7.22 -4.83 9.61
C ARG A 105 -5.71 -4.70 9.71
N PHE A 106 -5.14 -3.69 9.06
CA PHE A 106 -3.70 -3.41 9.11
C PHE A 106 -3.37 -2.00 9.63
N TYR A 107 -4.39 -1.14 9.83
CA TYR A 107 -4.17 0.23 10.30
C TYR A 107 -5.25 0.78 11.25
N LYS A 108 -4.82 1.59 12.22
CA LYS A 108 -5.66 2.23 13.25
C LYS A 108 -6.36 3.48 12.75
N ASN A 109 -5.65 4.35 12.06
CA ASN A 109 -6.21 5.58 11.49
C ASN A 109 -5.41 6.04 10.28
N MET A 110 -6.03 6.90 9.47
CA MET A 110 -5.39 7.58 8.36
C MET A 110 -5.78 9.05 8.42
N MET A 111 -4.79 9.93 8.31
CA MET A 111 -4.98 11.38 8.27
C MET A 111 -4.50 11.90 6.92
N SER A 112 -5.39 12.59 6.21
CA SER A 112 -5.11 13.16 4.89
C SER A 112 -5.12 14.68 4.95
N ILE A 113 -4.01 15.31 4.54
CA ILE A 113 -3.86 16.77 4.43
C ILE A 113 -3.46 17.08 2.98
N GLY A 114 -4.43 17.55 2.20
CA GLY A 114 -4.25 17.74 0.75
C GLY A 114 -3.89 16.43 0.05
N ILE A 115 -2.79 16.43 -0.71
CA ILE A 115 -2.28 15.24 -1.43
C ILE A 115 -1.37 14.33 -0.59
N ARG A 116 -1.34 14.52 0.74
CA ARG A 116 -0.48 13.76 1.66
C ARG A 116 -1.34 12.98 2.63
N SER A 117 -1.16 11.67 2.68
CA SER A 117 -1.80 10.81 3.68
C SER A 117 -0.74 10.22 4.60
N THR A 118 -1.00 10.24 5.90
CA THR A 118 -0.22 9.54 6.92
C THR A 118 -1.12 8.50 7.56
N MET A 119 -0.67 7.25 7.57
CA MET A 119 -1.39 6.12 8.13
C MET A 119 -0.68 5.65 9.40
N THR A 120 -1.44 5.39 10.47
CA THR A 120 -0.93 4.74 11.68
C THR A 120 -1.28 3.25 11.61
N LEU A 121 -0.28 2.40 11.50
CA LEU A 121 -0.40 0.94 11.42
C LEU A 121 -0.85 0.34 12.78
N LEU A 122 -1.29 -0.93 12.79
CA LEU A 122 -1.72 -1.59 14.03
C LEU A 122 -0.60 -1.69 15.08
N ASN A 123 0.64 -1.89 14.65
CA ASN A 123 1.83 -1.88 15.51
C ASN A 123 2.16 -0.48 16.08
N GLY A 124 1.50 0.58 15.61
CA GLY A 124 1.71 1.97 16.05
C GLY A 124 2.68 2.78 15.19
N GLU A 125 3.33 2.16 14.20
CA GLU A 125 4.19 2.85 13.25
C GLU A 125 3.39 3.80 12.36
N LYS A 126 4.05 4.87 11.91
CA LYS A 126 3.43 5.89 11.07
C LYS A 126 4.12 5.92 9.72
N VAL A 127 3.33 5.67 8.67
CA VAL A 127 3.82 5.55 7.30
C VAL A 127 3.19 6.62 6.41
N ARG A 128 3.96 7.07 5.41
CA ARG A 128 3.50 8.06 4.43
C ARG A 128 3.03 7.37 3.16
N ILE A 129 1.73 7.43 2.94
CA ILE A 129 1.07 6.76 1.82
C ILE A 129 0.51 7.78 0.83
N LYS A 130 0.55 7.42 -0.46
CA LYS A 130 -0.16 8.13 -1.52
C LYS A 130 -1.48 7.43 -1.80
N ASP A 131 -1.44 6.12 -2.01
CA ASP A 131 -2.62 5.32 -2.34
C ASP A 131 -2.40 3.83 -2.00
N PHE A 132 -3.49 3.10 -1.75
CA PHE A 132 -3.48 1.64 -1.64
C PHE A 132 -4.79 1.02 -2.12
N GLU A 133 -4.68 -0.20 -2.62
CA GLU A 133 -5.79 -1.06 -3.00
C GLU A 133 -5.53 -2.43 -2.38
N VAL A 134 -6.52 -2.95 -1.65
CA VAL A 134 -6.48 -4.30 -1.09
C VAL A 134 -7.77 -5.00 -1.49
N GLN A 135 -7.64 -6.20 -2.04
CA GLN A 135 -8.77 -7.04 -2.41
C GLN A 135 -8.60 -8.41 -1.74
N HIS A 136 -9.64 -8.85 -1.05
CA HIS A 136 -9.75 -10.18 -0.48
C HIS A 136 -10.74 -11.03 -1.27
N GLU A 137 -10.34 -12.26 -1.56
CA GLU A 137 -11.20 -13.30 -2.08
C GLU A 137 -11.16 -14.45 -1.09
N LEU A 138 -12.29 -14.65 -0.39
CA LEU A 138 -12.53 -15.69 0.60
C LEU A 138 -13.25 -16.87 -0.07
#